data_AF-A0A4Y1ZCC1-F1
#
_entry.id   AF-A0A4Y1ZCC1-F1
#
_cell.length_a   1.000
_cell.length_b   1.000
_cell.length_c   1.000
_cell.angle_alpha   90.00
_cell.angle_beta   90.00
_cell.angle_gamma   90.00
#
_symmetry.space_group_name_H-M   'P 1'
#
loop_
_entity.id
_entity.type
_entity.pdbx_description
1 polymer ?
#
loop_
_entity_poly.entity_id
_entity_poly.type
_entity_poly.pdbx_seq_one_letter_code
_entity_poly.pdbx_strand_id
1 'polypeptide(L)'
;MRRMAEGDEDARNKLIEHNLRLVAHIVKKFDNTKEDTDDLISIGSIGLIKAINSYSSGKGTKLATYAARCIENEILMHLRGLKKTRKDVSLNDPIGQDKEGNTISLIDILKSANKDVVDEISLNFETKKSMERCIFLIHVNAK
;
A
#
# COMPACT_ATOMS: atom_id res chain seq x y z
N MET A 1 -32.99 4.14 17.69
CA MET A 1 -32.33 5.25 18.42
C MET A 1 -32.45 5.11 19.93
N ARG A 2 -33.64 5.07 20.56
CA ARG A 2 -33.76 4.89 22.03
C ARG A 2 -33.03 3.65 22.57
N ARG A 3 -33.34 2.47 22.02
CA ARG A 3 -32.67 1.20 22.39
C ARG A 3 -31.15 1.23 22.20
N MET A 4 -30.67 1.83 21.09
CA MET A 4 -29.24 2.00 20.86
C MET A 4 -28.59 2.92 21.92
N ALA A 5 -29.27 3.99 22.34
CA ALA A 5 -28.78 4.87 23.40
C ALA A 5 -28.74 4.17 24.77
N GLU A 6 -29.52 3.10 24.95
CA GLU A 6 -29.50 2.21 26.11
C GLU A 6 -28.42 1.11 26.01
N GLY A 7 -27.60 1.10 24.94
CA GLY A 7 -26.51 0.15 24.73
C GLY A 7 -26.88 -1.13 23.97
N ASP A 8 -28.05 -1.18 23.32
CA ASP A 8 -28.49 -2.33 22.52
C ASP A 8 -27.71 -2.43 21.19
N GLU A 9 -26.81 -3.41 21.12
CA GLU A 9 -25.97 -3.68 19.94
C GLU A 9 -26.79 -4.16 18.72
N ASP A 10 -27.88 -4.91 18.90
CA ASP A 10 -28.75 -5.32 17.80
C ASP A 10 -29.45 -4.12 17.16
N ALA A 11 -29.91 -3.18 17.99
CA ALA A 11 -30.49 -1.93 17.51
C ALA A 11 -29.47 -1.07 16.76
N ARG A 12 -28.19 -1.10 17.19
CA ARG A 12 -27.08 -0.43 16.52
C ARG A 12 -26.78 -1.05 15.17
N ASN A 13 -26.66 -2.38 15.09
CA ASN A 13 -26.38 -3.10 13.85
C ASN A 13 -27.47 -2.87 12.80
N LYS A 14 -28.75 -2.94 13.20
CA LYS A 14 -29.88 -2.63 12.31
C LYS A 14 -29.83 -1.21 11.76
N LEU A 15 -29.40 -0.23 12.57
CA LEU A 15 -29.24 1.15 12.12
C LEU A 15 -28.10 1.29 11.11
N ILE A 16 -26.99 0.58 11.31
CA ILE A 16 -25.88 0.56 10.36
C ILE A 16 -26.35 -0.02 9.03
N GLU A 17 -26.92 -1.23 9.04
CA GLU A 17 -27.39 -1.95 7.86
C GLU A 17 -28.39 -1.12 7.03
N HIS A 18 -29.36 -0.51 7.70
CA HIS A 18 -30.37 0.34 7.04
C HIS A 18 -29.75 1.53 6.29
N ASN A 19 -28.59 2.02 6.73
CA ASN A 19 -27.93 3.21 6.16
C ASN A 19 -26.75 2.87 5.24
N LEU A 20 -26.45 1.60 4.97
CA LEU A 20 -25.34 1.21 4.08
C LEU A 20 -25.45 1.81 2.66
N ARG A 21 -26.67 1.97 2.13
CA ARG A 21 -26.89 2.61 0.82
C ARG A 21 -26.38 4.06 0.76
N LEU A 22 -26.35 4.76 1.90
CA LEU A 22 -25.78 6.10 1.98
C LEU A 22 -24.27 6.08 1.72
N VAL A 23 -23.56 5.06 2.24
CA VAL A 23 -22.11 4.92 2.03
C VAL A 23 -21.82 4.79 0.54
N ALA A 24 -22.48 3.85 -0.14
CA ALA A 24 -22.32 3.65 -1.58
C ALA A 24 -22.64 4.92 -2.38
N HIS A 25 -23.66 5.69 -1.98
CA HIS A 25 -23.99 6.95 -2.63
C HIS A 25 -22.90 8.03 -2.45
N ILE A 26 -22.31 8.14 -1.27
CA ILE A 26 -21.25 9.12 -0.99
C ILE A 26 -19.94 8.73 -1.68
N VAL A 27 -19.60 7.43 -1.70
CA VAL A 27 -18.37 6.92 -2.35
C VAL A 27 -18.32 7.26 -3.83
N LYS A 28 -19.45 7.27 -4.55
CA LYS A 28 -19.51 7.66 -5.97
C LYS A 28 -18.91 9.04 -6.29
N LYS A 29 -18.86 9.95 -5.31
CA LYS A 29 -18.21 11.27 -5.48
C LYS A 29 -16.68 11.16 -5.63
N PHE A 30 -16.10 10.03 -5.27
CA PHE A 30 -14.67 9.77 -5.19
C PHE A 30 -14.16 8.81 -6.27
N ASP A 31 -14.98 8.40 -7.23
CA ASP A 31 -14.60 7.48 -8.32
C ASP A 31 -13.37 7.97 -9.12
N ASN A 32 -13.16 9.30 -9.19
CA ASN A 32 -12.03 9.90 -9.90
C ASN A 32 -10.68 9.81 -9.15
N THR A 33 -10.63 9.22 -7.95
CA THR A 33 -9.41 9.18 -7.12
C THR A 33 -8.40 8.10 -7.53
N LYS A 34 -8.80 7.15 -8.41
CA LYS A 34 -8.04 5.94 -8.80
C LYS A 34 -7.82 4.92 -7.68
N GLU A 35 -8.50 5.09 -6.55
CA GLU A 35 -8.52 4.11 -5.46
C GLU A 35 -9.54 3.01 -5.74
N ASP A 36 -9.36 1.85 -5.11
CA ASP A 36 -10.32 0.77 -5.17
C ASP A 36 -11.66 1.21 -4.54
N THR A 37 -12.76 0.97 -5.25
CA THR A 37 -14.09 1.37 -4.78
C THR A 37 -14.49 0.58 -3.54
N ASP A 38 -14.09 -0.68 -3.42
CA ASP A 38 -14.40 -1.54 -2.28
C ASP A 38 -13.64 -1.08 -1.02
N ASP A 39 -12.42 -0.57 -1.18
CA ASP A 39 -11.65 0.07 -0.11
C ASP A 39 -12.36 1.34 0.37
N LEU A 40 -12.81 2.19 -0.56
CA LEU A 40 -13.55 3.41 -0.23
C LEU A 40 -14.90 3.10 0.46
N ILE A 41 -15.60 2.03 0.06
CA ILE A 41 -16.80 1.55 0.75
C ILE A 41 -16.47 1.10 2.17
N SER A 42 -15.37 0.37 2.36
CA SER A 42 -14.94 -0.10 3.68
C SER A 42 -14.61 1.07 4.61
N ILE A 43 -13.84 2.04 4.12
CA ILE A 43 -13.51 3.28 4.85
C ILE A 43 -14.76 4.10 5.15
N GLY A 44 -15.64 4.26 4.16
CA GLY A 44 -16.89 4.96 4.34
C GLY A 44 -17.80 4.28 5.38
N SER A 45 -17.79 2.95 5.44
CA SER A 45 -18.53 2.16 6.43
C SER A 45 -18.02 2.41 7.85
N ILE A 46 -16.70 2.56 8.04
CA ILE A 46 -16.11 2.99 9.31
C ILE A 46 -16.63 4.39 9.69
N GLY A 47 -16.72 5.31 8.74
CA GLY A 47 -17.30 6.64 8.94
C GLY A 47 -18.76 6.63 9.35
N LEU A 48 -19.56 5.75 8.75
CA LEU A 48 -20.97 5.54 9.14
C LEU A 48 -21.08 5.01 10.56
N ILE A 49 -20.27 4.00 10.92
CA ILE A 49 -20.26 3.41 12.26
C ILE A 49 -19.90 4.47 13.31
N LYS A 50 -18.83 5.25 13.06
CA LYS A 50 -18.42 6.36 13.93
C LYS A 50 -19.56 7.37 14.10
N ALA A 51 -20.25 7.72 13.00
CA ALA A 51 -21.37 8.66 13.04
C ALA A 51 -22.54 8.14 13.89
N ILE A 52 -22.92 6.87 13.72
CA ILE A 52 -24.02 6.26 14.47
C ILE A 52 -23.69 6.20 15.96
N ASN A 53 -22.44 5.87 16.31
CA ASN A 53 -21.98 5.81 17.70
C ASN A 53 -21.96 7.18 18.39
N SER A 54 -21.66 8.26 17.67
CA SER A 54 -21.50 9.62 18.24
C SER A 54 -22.72 10.52 18.05
N TYR A 55 -23.71 10.11 17.26
CA TYR A 55 -24.86 10.93 16.93
C TYR A 55 -25.78 11.14 18.15
N SER A 56 -26.18 12.40 18.36
CA SER A 56 -27.16 12.78 19.35
C SER A 56 -28.33 13.50 18.68
N SER A 57 -29.55 12.97 18.85
CA SER A 57 -30.78 13.51 18.26
C SER A 57 -31.20 14.88 18.80
N GLY A 58 -30.58 15.37 19.88
CA GLY A 58 -30.87 16.68 20.46
C GLY A 58 -30.32 17.88 19.69
N LYS A 59 -29.50 17.66 18.65
CA LYS A 59 -28.77 18.71 17.92
C LYS A 59 -29.45 19.22 16.65
N GLY A 60 -30.73 18.88 16.42
CA GLY A 60 -31.55 19.41 15.31
C GLY A 60 -31.15 18.96 13.89
N THR A 61 -30.11 18.15 13.73
CA THR A 61 -29.64 17.65 12.42
C THR A 61 -30.07 16.19 12.24
N LYS A 62 -30.57 15.83 11.06
CA LYS A 62 -30.94 14.44 10.74
C LYS A 62 -29.70 13.53 10.74
N LEU A 63 -29.85 12.28 11.20
CA LEU A 63 -28.78 11.27 11.22
C LEU A 63 -28.09 11.13 9.86
N ALA A 64 -28.84 11.02 8.76
CA ALA A 64 -28.27 10.87 7.43
C ALA A 64 -27.37 12.05 7.03
N THR A 65 -27.75 13.28 7.40
CA THR A 65 -26.93 14.48 7.14
C THR A 65 -25.64 14.46 7.95
N TYR A 66 -25.71 14.07 9.22
CA TYR A 66 -24.53 13.93 10.07
C TYR A 66 -23.61 12.81 9.58
N ALA A 67 -24.17 11.63 9.30
CA ALA A 67 -23.45 10.48 8.78
C ALA A 67 -22.76 10.77 7.46
N ALA A 68 -23.42 11.47 6.52
CA ALA A 68 -22.81 11.87 5.26
C ALA A 68 -21.50 12.66 5.46
N ARG A 69 -21.49 13.60 6.42
CA ARG A 69 -20.26 14.37 6.74
C ARG A 69 -19.17 13.49 7.35
N CYS A 70 -19.52 12.56 8.21
CA CYS A 70 -18.55 11.63 8.82
C CYS A 70 -17.95 10.67 7.78
N ILE A 71 -18.78 10.09 6.90
CA ILE A 71 -18.36 9.23 5.80
C ILE A 71 -17.38 9.99 4.89
N GLU A 72 -17.76 11.18 4.46
CA GLU A 72 -16.93 12.03 3.60
C GLU A 72 -15.59 12.38 4.27
N ASN A 73 -15.61 12.69 5.57
CA ASN A 73 -14.40 13.01 6.32
C ASN A 73 -13.43 11.82 6.40
N GLU A 74 -13.91 10.61 6.70
CA GLU A 74 -13.03 9.43 6.78
C GLU A 74 -12.39 9.11 5.42
N ILE A 75 -13.15 9.18 4.32
CA ILE A 75 -12.62 9.01 2.97
C ILE A 75 -11.55 10.06 2.66
N LEU A 76 -11.83 11.33 2.96
CA LEU A 76 -10.86 12.41 2.75
C LEU A 76 -9.60 12.25 3.60
N MET A 77 -9.72 11.75 4.83
CA MET A 77 -8.57 11.46 5.69
C MET A 77 -7.70 10.35 5.11
N HIS A 78 -8.31 9.27 4.61
CA HIS A 78 -7.58 8.19 3.94
C HIS A 78 -6.83 8.69 2.71
N LEU A 79 -7.50 9.42 1.81
CA LEU A 79 -6.89 9.99 0.60
C LEU A 79 -5.73 10.94 0.91
N ARG A 80 -5.80 11.69 2.02
CA ARG A 80 -4.68 12.54 2.48
C ARG A 80 -3.50 11.71 2.98
N GLY A 81 -3.75 10.57 3.60
CA GLY A 81 -2.73 9.60 4.01
C GLY A 81 -1.96 9.07 2.82
N LEU A 82 -2.67 8.62 1.78
CA LEU A 82 -2.07 8.08 0.56
C LEU A 82 -1.18 9.08 -0.19
N LYS A 83 -1.50 10.37 -0.16
CA LYS A 83 -0.64 11.41 -0.77
C LYS A 83 0.78 11.45 -0.17
N LYS A 84 0.97 10.98 1.06
CA LYS A 84 2.29 10.95 1.69
C LYS A 84 3.17 9.83 1.14
N THR A 85 2.58 8.67 0.85
CA THR A 85 3.26 7.46 0.34
C THR A 85 3.23 7.34 -1.18
N ARG A 86 2.40 8.12 -1.90
CA ARG A 86 2.31 8.07 -3.37
C ARG A 86 3.61 8.42 -4.11
N LYS A 87 4.60 9.00 -3.41
CA LYS A 87 5.93 9.27 -3.97
C LYS A 87 6.90 8.10 -3.77
N ASP A 88 6.51 7.10 -2.99
CA ASP A 88 7.31 5.90 -2.79
C ASP A 88 7.18 5.04 -4.04
N VAL A 89 8.32 4.76 -4.67
CA VAL A 89 8.43 3.88 -5.84
C VAL A 89 9.23 2.66 -5.42
N SER A 90 8.79 1.46 -5.84
CA SER A 90 9.57 0.26 -5.58
C SER A 90 10.77 0.25 -6.54
N LEU A 91 11.95 -0.12 -6.02
CA LEU A 91 13.16 -0.21 -6.84
C LEU A 91 13.07 -1.31 -7.92
N ASN A 92 12.16 -2.26 -7.74
CA ASN A 92 11.89 -3.34 -8.69
C ASN A 92 10.83 -2.95 -9.73
N ASP A 93 10.19 -1.79 -9.58
CA ASP A 93 9.16 -1.36 -10.52
C ASP A 93 9.80 -1.02 -11.87
N PRO A 94 9.19 -1.44 -12.99
CA PRO A 94 9.72 -1.19 -14.32
C PRO A 94 9.68 0.30 -14.64
N ILE A 95 10.82 0.84 -15.07
CA ILE A 95 10.96 2.25 -15.48
C ILE A 95 11.05 2.43 -16.99
N GLY A 96 11.27 1.34 -17.73
CA GLY A 96 11.36 1.39 -19.18
C GLY A 96 11.77 0.05 -19.78
N GLN A 97 12.08 0.08 -21.07
CA GLN A 97 12.65 -1.04 -21.80
C GLN A 97 14.02 -0.68 -22.36
N ASP A 98 14.94 -1.64 -22.41
CA ASP A 98 16.21 -1.49 -23.11
C ASP A 98 16.01 -1.57 -24.65
N LYS A 99 17.12 -1.52 -25.39
CA LYS A 99 17.11 -1.62 -26.87
C LYS A 99 16.69 -3.00 -27.37
N GLU A 100 16.69 -4.01 -26.50
CA GLU A 100 16.38 -5.41 -26.77
C GLU A 100 14.95 -5.78 -26.34
N GLY A 101 14.24 -4.84 -25.70
CA GLY A 101 12.87 -4.99 -25.22
C GLY A 101 12.75 -5.58 -23.81
N ASN A 102 13.86 -5.79 -23.10
CA ASN A 102 13.82 -6.26 -21.72
C ASN A 102 13.40 -5.12 -20.78
N THR A 103 12.70 -5.49 -19.72
CA THR A 103 12.24 -4.54 -18.71
C THR A 103 13.41 -4.09 -17.84
N ILE A 104 13.61 -2.78 -17.71
CA ILE A 104 14.62 -2.19 -16.82
C ILE A 104 13.91 -1.66 -15.58
N SER A 105 14.49 -1.91 -14.41
CA SER A 105 14.06 -1.39 -13.12
C SER A 105 15.09 -0.42 -12.53
N LEU A 106 14.71 0.34 -11.50
CA LEU A 106 15.59 1.31 -10.84
C LEU A 106 16.84 0.65 -10.24
N ILE A 107 16.71 -0.57 -9.71
CA ILE A 107 17.83 -1.32 -9.12
C ILE A 107 18.92 -1.65 -10.15
N ASP A 108 18.56 -1.84 -11.43
CA ASP A 108 19.52 -2.15 -12.50
C ASP A 108 20.39 -0.92 -12.86
N ILE A 109 19.85 0.28 -12.68
CA ILE A 109 20.55 1.55 -12.97
C ILE A 109 21.35 2.03 -11.76
N LEU A 110 20.81 1.84 -10.56
CA LEU A 110 21.43 2.26 -9.30
C LEU A 110 22.60 1.36 -8.94
N LYS A 111 23.72 1.53 -9.64
CA LYS A 111 24.98 0.88 -9.29
C LYS A 111 25.51 1.44 -7.97
N SER A 112 25.77 0.56 -7.01
CA SER A 112 26.56 0.92 -5.83
C SER A 112 27.98 1.32 -6.26
N ALA A 113 28.60 2.28 -5.59
CA ALA A 113 30.01 2.62 -5.83
C ALA A 113 30.95 1.46 -5.43
N ASN A 114 30.46 0.55 -4.58
CA ASN A 114 31.19 -0.66 -4.22
C ASN A 114 31.01 -1.72 -5.30
N LYS A 115 32.08 -2.49 -5.57
CA LYS A 115 32.00 -3.68 -6.42
C LYS A 115 30.95 -4.64 -5.86
N ASP A 116 30.24 -5.31 -6.76
CA ASP A 116 29.32 -6.37 -6.37
C ASP A 116 30.09 -7.46 -5.63
N VAL A 117 29.61 -7.82 -4.43
CA VAL A 117 30.25 -8.80 -3.55
C VAL A 117 30.29 -10.17 -4.23
N VAL A 118 29.27 -10.51 -5.02
CA VAL A 118 29.20 -11.77 -5.77
C VAL A 118 30.25 -11.79 -6.86
N ASP A 119 30.42 -10.69 -7.59
CA ASP A 119 31.46 -10.56 -8.61
C ASP A 119 32.85 -10.65 -7.99
N GLU A 120 33.08 -9.98 -6.86
CA GLU A 120 34.37 -10.01 -6.14
C GLU A 120 34.72 -11.41 -5.64
N ILE A 121 33.77 -12.11 -5.03
CA ILE A 121 33.96 -13.49 -4.57
C ILE A 121 34.28 -14.40 -5.76
N SER A 122 33.54 -14.27 -6.87
CA SER A 122 33.74 -15.07 -8.07
C SER A 122 35.14 -14.86 -8.66
N LEU A 123 35.56 -13.59 -8.79
CA LEU A 123 36.89 -13.23 -9.28
C LEU A 123 38.00 -13.82 -8.39
N ASN A 124 37.81 -13.78 -7.07
CA ASN A 124 38.77 -14.34 -6.11
C ASN A 124 38.88 -15.86 -6.24
N PHE A 125 37.76 -16.57 -6.44
CA PHE A 125 37.76 -18.01 -6.69
C PHE A 125 38.49 -18.37 -7.99
N GLU A 126 38.23 -17.64 -9.07
CA GLU A 126 38.91 -17.84 -10.36
C GLU A 126 40.41 -17.58 -10.28
N THR A 127 40.79 -16.49 -9.61
CA THR A 127 42.18 -16.11 -9.38
C THR A 127 42.91 -17.18 -8.58
N LYS A 128 42.29 -17.68 -7.50
CA LYS A 128 42.85 -18.75 -6.67
C LYS A 128 43.04 -20.05 -7.47
N LYS A 129 42.03 -20.45 -8.24
CA LYS A 129 42.09 -21.63 -9.10
C LYS A 129 43.17 -21.52 -10.19
N SER A 130 43.40 -20.31 -10.68
CA SER A 130 44.46 -20.03 -11.66
C SER A 130 45.85 -20.10 -11.03
N MET A 131 46.02 -19.54 -9.82
CA MET A 131 47.25 -19.66 -9.04
C MET A 131 47.61 -21.11 -8.72
N GLU A 132 46.64 -21.91 -8.25
CA GLU A 132 46.85 -23.34 -7.95
C GLU A 132 47.34 -24.10 -9.20
N ARG A 133 46.78 -23.78 -10.37
CA ARG A 133 47.22 -24.36 -11.64
C ARG A 133 48.64 -23.99 -12.01
N CYS A 134 49.03 -22.72 -11.85
CA CYS A 134 50.41 -22.29 -12.07
C CYS A 134 51.39 -22.98 -11.12
N ILE A 135 51.04 -23.09 -9.82
CA ILE A 135 51.87 -23.79 -8.83
C ILE A 135 52.04 -25.26 -9.20
N PHE A 136 50.96 -25.91 -9.64
CA PHE A 136 51.00 -27.30 -10.11
C PHE A 136 51.92 -27.46 -11.32
N LEU A 137 51.79 -26.58 -12.33
CA LEU A 137 52.63 -26.62 -13.52
C LEU A 137 54.11 -26.38 -13.20
N ILE A 138 54.43 -25.48 -12.26
CA ILE A 138 55.79 -25.27 -11.80
C ILE A 138 56.34 -26.52 -11.13
N HIS A 139 55.56 -27.18 -10.26
CA HIS A 139 56.00 -28.42 -9.59
C HIS A 139 56.19 -29.59 -10.56
N VAL A 140 55.38 -29.69 -11.61
CA VAL A 140 55.51 -30.74 -12.64
C VAL A 140 56.70 -30.50 -13.55
N ASN A 141 57.01 -29.25 -13.90
CA ASN A 141 58.14 -28.93 -14.80
C ASN A 141 59.49 -28.75 -14.08
N ALA A 142 59.52 -28.77 -12.74
CA ALA A 142 60.74 -28.70 -11.93
C ALA A 142 61.31 -30.09 -11.54
N LYS A 143 60.73 -31.18 -12.05
CA LYS A 143 61.18 -32.57 -11.89
C LYS A 143 61.67 -33.12 -13.21
#